data_AF-A0A936KUP4-F1
#
_entry.id   AF-A0A936KUP4-F1
#
_cell.length_a   1.000
_cell.length_b   1.000
_cell.length_c   1.000
_cell.angle_alpha   90.00
_cell.angle_beta   90.00
_cell.angle_gamma   90.00
#
_symmetry.space_group_name_H-M   'P 1'
#
loop_
_entity.id
_entity.type
_entity.pdbx_description
1 polymer ?
#
loop_
_entity_poly.entity_id
_entity_poly.type
_entity_poly.pdbx_seq_one_letter_code
_entity_poly.pdbx_strand_id
1 'polypeptide(L)'
;MENKKTNWFVRILIILLSLFIGFLIFYNFFFTCPSGQINSGLIVLIAFLIVLVLSESFDNFSVAKIITLDRNLQENKQNNQELKKENLDLRKQIFNITTSISNRQVNSPTFVLSDELMKAYKIKEADEPEKIAKKQENDEIPSNQEPARKFISFSRYEEVAMDRFLNQEKLNQLPIIRDAKFVTEFHQIDPISEYSPVFDGYIKTVESEIFIELKPKLNTMMLRERIYIMLSKIHYYRTVNRVNAFLFLVLVSRPDDDKRRFFDKVLTEFEPAIANGLLKIKEIEITEEENEKIIKE
;
A
#
# COMPACT_ATOMS: atom_id res chain seq x y z
N MET A 1 16.81 41.48 1.44
CA MET A 1 17.14 42.65 0.62
C MET A 1 18.33 43.37 1.25
N GLU A 2 19.54 43.08 0.79
CA GLU A 2 20.70 43.94 0.98
C GLU A 2 21.22 44.25 -0.42
N ASN A 3 20.91 45.44 -0.93
CA ASN A 3 21.45 45.93 -2.19
C ASN A 3 22.93 46.23 -1.97
N LYS A 4 23.80 45.26 -2.21
CA LYS A 4 25.22 45.50 -2.39
C LYS A 4 25.35 46.31 -3.69
N LYS A 5 25.35 47.64 -3.58
CA LYS A 5 25.59 48.57 -4.69
C LYS A 5 26.88 48.12 -5.36
N THR A 6 26.77 47.55 -6.56
CA THR A 6 27.89 47.29 -7.43
C THR A 6 28.56 48.63 -7.71
N ASN A 7 29.78 48.81 -7.22
CA ASN A 7 30.55 50.03 -7.42
C ASN A 7 31.00 50.11 -8.89
N TRP A 8 30.08 50.51 -9.76
CA TRP A 8 30.29 50.70 -11.20
C TRP A 8 31.48 51.62 -11.50
N PHE A 9 31.77 52.55 -10.58
CA PHE A 9 32.96 53.40 -10.60
C PHE A 9 34.27 52.60 -10.61
N VAL A 10 34.43 51.61 -9.72
CA VAL A 10 35.64 50.77 -9.64
C VAL A 10 35.78 49.93 -10.90
N ARG A 11 34.68 49.41 -11.43
CA ARG A 11 34.67 48.62 -12.68
C ARG A 11 35.07 49.45 -13.91
N ILE A 12 34.55 50.68 -14.04
CA ILE A 12 34.98 51.59 -15.11
C ILE A 12 36.45 51.93 -14.97
N LEU A 13 36.93 52.17 -13.75
CA LEU A 13 38.33 52.48 -13.49
C LEU A 13 39.26 51.33 -13.89
N ILE A 14 38.86 50.08 -13.61
CA ILE A 14 39.60 48.87 -14.00
C ILE A 14 39.59 48.69 -15.52
N ILE A 15 38.46 48.88 -16.20
CA ILE A 15 38.37 48.82 -17.68
C ILE A 15 39.26 49.89 -18.31
N LEU A 16 39.19 51.13 -17.80
CA LEU A 16 39.99 52.25 -18.29
C LEU A 16 41.48 52.02 -18.05
N LEU A 17 41.85 51.45 -16.91
CA LEU A 17 43.23 51.07 -16.59
C LEU A 17 43.74 49.95 -17.50
N SER A 18 42.91 48.94 -17.80
CA SER A 18 43.26 47.87 -18.75
C SER A 18 43.46 48.42 -20.17
N LEU A 19 42.59 49.32 -20.62
CA LEU A 19 42.71 50.02 -21.90
C LEU A 19 43.97 50.88 -21.96
N PHE A 20 44.31 51.57 -20.86
CA PHE A 20 45.52 52.38 -20.74
C PHE A 20 46.80 51.54 -20.80
N ILE A 21 46.83 50.40 -20.09
CA ILE A 21 47.95 49.44 -20.13
C ILE A 21 48.08 48.85 -21.54
N GLY A 22 46.98 48.46 -22.18
CA GLY A 22 46.98 47.99 -23.57
C GLY A 22 47.47 49.06 -24.56
N PHE A 23 47.08 50.32 -24.36
CA PHE A 23 47.56 51.45 -25.14
C PHE A 23 49.06 51.69 -24.93
N LEU A 24 49.59 51.55 -23.71
CA LEU A 24 51.02 51.65 -23.43
C LEU A 24 51.83 50.55 -24.13
N ILE A 25 51.32 49.31 -24.16
CA ILE A 25 51.92 48.20 -24.92
C ILE A 25 51.92 48.54 -26.42
N PHE A 26 50.78 48.98 -26.95
CA PHE A 26 50.63 49.33 -28.36
C PHE A 26 51.55 50.49 -28.77
N TYR A 27 51.59 51.54 -27.95
CA TYR A 27 52.44 52.71 -28.19
C TYR A 27 53.93 52.34 -28.13
N ASN A 28 54.34 51.54 -27.14
CA ASN A 28 55.71 51.06 -27.03
C ASN A 28 56.10 50.15 -28.22
N PHE A 29 55.17 49.36 -28.74
CA PHE A 29 55.43 48.48 -29.88
C PHE A 29 55.53 49.22 -31.21
N PHE A 30 54.72 50.27 -31.43
CA PHE A 30 54.66 50.98 -32.73
C PHE A 30 55.49 52.27 -32.81
N PHE A 31 55.70 53.01 -31.71
CA PHE A 31 56.26 54.36 -31.77
C PHE A 31 57.69 54.52 -31.19
N THR A 32 58.26 53.47 -30.59
CA THR A 32 59.64 53.49 -30.06
C THR A 32 60.61 52.67 -30.93
N CYS A 33 61.72 53.27 -31.35
CA CYS A 33 62.85 52.58 -32.01
C CYS A 33 63.84 52.06 -30.94
N PRO A 34 64.36 50.82 -30.98
CA PRO A 34 64.25 49.77 -31.99
C PRO A 34 62.96 48.93 -31.87
N SER A 35 62.34 48.65 -33.01
CA SER A 35 61.09 47.91 -33.12
C SER A 35 61.23 46.46 -32.65
N GLY A 36 60.46 46.08 -31.62
CA GLY A 36 60.18 44.67 -31.30
C GLY A 36 61.13 43.96 -30.33
N GLN A 37 61.91 44.67 -29.50
CA GLN A 37 62.61 44.02 -28.38
C GLN A 37 61.64 43.78 -27.21
N ILE A 38 61.45 42.51 -26.84
CA ILE A 38 60.68 42.11 -25.65
C ILE A 38 61.50 42.50 -24.41
N ASN A 39 61.32 43.73 -23.95
CA ASN A 39 61.93 44.18 -22.71
C ASN A 39 61.23 43.48 -21.52
N SER A 40 61.98 43.18 -20.45
CA SER A 40 61.44 42.60 -19.20
C SER A 40 60.24 43.41 -18.67
N GLY A 41 60.28 44.74 -18.81
CA GLY A 41 59.16 45.62 -18.45
C GLY A 41 57.86 45.33 -19.22
N LEU A 42 57.94 44.93 -20.49
CA LEU A 42 56.77 44.61 -21.33
C LEU A 42 56.14 43.28 -20.91
N ILE A 43 56.97 42.28 -20.56
CA ILE A 43 56.51 40.99 -20.01
C ILE A 43 55.75 41.19 -18.69
N VAL A 44 56.29 42.02 -17.78
CA VAL A 44 55.63 42.35 -16.52
C VAL A 44 54.29 43.04 -16.75
N LEU A 45 54.21 43.95 -17.73
CA LEU A 45 52.99 44.66 -18.08
C LEU A 45 51.90 43.72 -18.63
N ILE A 46 52.28 42.76 -19.48
CA ILE A 46 51.38 41.71 -19.99
C ILE A 46 50.92 40.80 -18.85
N ALA A 47 51.81 40.40 -17.94
CA ALA A 47 51.44 39.57 -16.79
C ALA A 47 50.40 40.27 -15.88
N PHE A 48 50.59 41.57 -15.62
CA PHE A 48 49.59 42.37 -14.89
C PHE A 48 48.26 42.46 -15.63
N LEU A 49 48.27 42.64 -16.95
CA LEU A 49 47.04 42.65 -17.76
C LEU A 49 46.28 41.33 -17.63
N ILE A 50 46.99 40.20 -17.72
CA ILE A 50 46.39 38.85 -17.61
C ILE A 50 45.75 38.67 -16.22
N VAL A 51 46.48 38.99 -15.14
CA VAL A 51 45.97 38.86 -13.76
C VAL A 51 44.71 39.72 -13.56
N LEU A 52 44.70 40.94 -14.11
CA LEU A 52 43.60 41.88 -13.97
C LEU A 52 42.35 41.43 -14.74
N VAL A 53 42.53 40.88 -15.95
CA VAL A 53 41.42 40.29 -16.75
C VAL A 53 40.86 39.01 -16.09
N LEU A 54 41.72 38.17 -15.52
CA LEU A 54 41.30 36.99 -14.75
C LEU A 54 40.49 37.39 -13.51
N SER A 55 40.95 38.40 -12.77
CA SER A 55 40.23 38.90 -11.58
C SER A 55 38.80 39.35 -11.92
N GLU A 56 38.63 40.10 -13.02
CA GLU A 56 37.29 40.55 -13.44
C GLU A 56 36.41 39.38 -13.93
N SER A 57 37.01 38.43 -14.65
CA SER A 57 36.30 37.25 -15.17
C SER A 57 35.79 36.33 -14.05
N PHE A 58 36.59 36.16 -12.98
CA PHE A 58 36.19 35.37 -11.81
C PHE A 58 35.07 36.04 -10.99
N ASP A 59 35.14 37.36 -10.79
CA ASP A 59 34.10 38.10 -10.07
C ASP A 59 32.76 38.06 -10.80
N ASN A 60 32.75 38.15 -12.13
CA ASN A 60 31.52 38.15 -12.90
C ASN A 60 30.86 36.75 -12.96
N PHE A 61 31.67 35.68 -13.01
CA PHE A 61 31.17 34.30 -13.03
C PHE A 61 30.58 33.85 -11.70
N SER A 62 31.17 34.27 -10.57
CA SER A 62 30.71 33.91 -9.23
C SER A 62 29.37 34.59 -8.88
N VAL A 63 29.21 35.89 -9.19
CA VAL A 63 28.00 36.65 -8.88
C VAL A 63 26.78 36.13 -9.64
N ALA A 64 26.93 35.80 -10.93
CA ALA A 64 25.85 35.25 -11.74
C ALA A 64 25.31 33.92 -11.17
N LYS A 65 26.22 33.02 -10.75
CA LYS A 65 25.85 31.73 -10.14
C LYS A 65 25.16 31.90 -8.79
N ILE A 66 25.64 32.82 -7.96
CA ILE A 66 25.03 33.10 -6.65
C ILE A 66 23.60 33.63 -6.81
N ILE A 67 23.36 34.53 -7.78
CA ILE A 67 22.02 35.05 -8.06
C ILE A 67 21.09 33.94 -8.56
N THR A 68 21.56 33.07 -9.46
CA THR A 68 20.74 31.93 -9.93
C THR A 68 20.43 30.93 -8.81
N LEU A 69 21.39 30.70 -7.90
CA LEU A 69 21.21 29.80 -6.77
C LEU A 69 20.21 30.37 -5.75
N ASP A 70 20.30 31.67 -5.45
CA ASP A 70 19.35 32.34 -4.56
C ASP A 70 17.93 32.31 -5.15
N ARG A 71 17.79 32.52 -6.46
CA ARG A 71 16.49 32.42 -7.13
C ARG A 71 15.89 31.01 -7.04
N ASN A 72 16.69 29.98 -7.31
CA ASN A 72 16.26 28.59 -7.20
C ASN A 72 15.93 28.19 -5.76
N LEU A 73 16.68 28.71 -4.78
CA LEU A 73 16.39 28.49 -3.35
C LEU A 73 15.09 29.17 -2.91
N GLN A 74 14.78 30.37 -3.42
CA GLN A 74 13.52 31.06 -3.14
C GLN A 74 12.33 30.33 -3.76
N GLU A 75 12.44 29.92 -5.02
CA GLU A 75 11.41 29.14 -5.72
C GLU A 75 11.14 27.81 -4.99
N ASN A 76 12.19 27.08 -4.61
CA ASN A 76 12.03 25.82 -3.90
C ASN A 76 11.44 26.00 -2.48
N LYS A 77 11.74 27.12 -1.81
CA LYS A 77 11.10 27.48 -0.53
C LYS A 77 9.62 27.81 -0.71
N GLN A 78 9.25 28.53 -1.77
CA GLN A 78 7.85 28.83 -2.09
C GLN A 78 7.07 27.55 -2.37
N ASN A 79 7.59 26.66 -3.22
CA ASN A 79 6.96 25.37 -3.52
C ASN A 79 6.77 24.53 -2.25
N ASN A 80 7.76 24.50 -1.35
CA ASN A 80 7.65 23.77 -0.08
C ASN A 80 6.62 24.40 0.87
N GLN A 81 6.47 25.72 0.87
CA GLN A 81 5.43 26.41 1.63
C GLN A 81 4.02 26.14 1.06
N GLU A 82 3.87 26.13 -0.27
CA GLU A 82 2.61 25.76 -0.93
C GLU A 82 2.23 24.32 -0.63
N LEU A 83 3.16 23.36 -0.77
CA LEU A 83 2.94 21.96 -0.42
C LEU A 83 2.54 21.78 1.05
N LYS A 84 3.16 22.52 1.98
CA LYS A 84 2.76 22.50 3.40
C LYS A 84 1.37 23.07 3.61
N LYS A 85 1.01 24.13 2.87
CA LYS A 85 -0.31 24.76 2.93
C LYS A 85 -1.39 23.83 2.39
N GLU A 86 -1.15 23.18 1.27
CA GLU A 86 -2.02 22.14 0.70
C GLU A 86 -2.17 20.96 1.67
N ASN A 87 -1.10 20.48 2.28
CA ASN A 87 -1.17 19.38 3.26
C ASN A 87 -2.00 19.77 4.50
N LEU A 88 -1.85 21.01 4.99
CA LEU A 88 -2.68 21.53 6.07
C LEU A 88 -4.15 21.68 5.65
N ASP A 89 -4.41 22.09 4.41
CA ASP A 89 -5.77 22.22 3.89
C ASP A 89 -6.45 20.85 3.74
N LEU A 90 -5.75 19.86 3.18
CA LEU A 90 -6.21 18.47 3.11
C LEU A 90 -6.52 17.90 4.50
N ARG A 91 -5.64 18.13 5.49
CA ARG A 91 -5.88 17.73 6.89
C ARG A 91 -7.10 18.42 7.49
N LYS A 92 -7.32 19.71 7.19
CA LYS A 92 -8.53 20.43 7.60
C LYS A 92 -9.78 19.88 6.93
N GLN A 93 -9.71 19.56 5.64
CA GLN A 93 -10.82 18.93 4.91
C GLN A 93 -11.17 17.56 5.52
N ILE A 94 -10.17 16.73 5.84
CA ILE A 94 -10.38 15.46 6.57
C ILE A 94 -11.04 15.73 7.93
N PHE A 95 -10.54 16.69 8.71
CA PHE A 95 -11.14 17.03 10.01
C PHE A 95 -12.59 17.51 9.87
N ASN A 96 -12.89 18.31 8.85
CA ASN A 96 -14.25 18.79 8.56
C ASN A 96 -15.18 17.66 8.12
N ILE A 97 -14.69 16.71 7.33
CA ILE A 97 -15.42 15.49 6.95
C ILE A 97 -15.68 14.66 8.20
N THR A 98 -14.66 14.35 9.01
CA THR A 98 -14.79 13.56 10.24
C THR A 98 -15.73 14.20 11.26
N THR A 99 -15.67 15.53 11.45
CA THR A 99 -16.58 16.25 12.35
C THR A 99 -18.00 16.33 11.79
N SER A 100 -18.19 16.48 10.47
CA SER A 100 -19.51 16.40 9.83
C SER A 100 -20.13 15.00 9.93
N ILE A 101 -19.30 13.96 9.92
CA ILE A 101 -19.70 12.57 10.16
C ILE A 101 -20.07 12.38 11.64
N SER A 102 -19.28 12.91 12.57
CA SER A 102 -19.54 12.81 14.01
C SER A 102 -20.80 13.57 14.46
N ASN A 103 -21.16 14.67 13.78
CA ASN A 103 -22.36 15.46 14.11
C ASN A 103 -23.63 15.01 13.38
N ARG A 104 -23.55 14.09 12.40
CA ARG A 104 -24.74 13.43 11.85
C ARG A 104 -25.03 12.18 12.67
N GLN A 105 -26.02 12.27 13.57
CA GLN A 105 -26.70 11.09 14.11
C GLN A 105 -27.01 10.12 12.95
N VAL A 106 -26.34 8.97 12.96
CA VAL A 106 -26.34 7.99 11.86
C VAL A 106 -27.62 7.16 11.94
N ASN A 107 -28.67 7.62 11.26
CA ASN A 107 -29.83 6.79 10.89
C ASN A 107 -29.84 6.55 9.37
N SER A 108 -28.73 6.02 8.82
CA SER A 108 -28.67 5.17 7.60
C SER A 108 -27.22 4.99 7.14
N PRO A 109 -26.80 3.78 6.71
CA PRO A 109 -25.42 3.46 6.38
C PRO A 109 -25.17 3.77 4.91
N THR A 110 -24.66 4.96 4.60
CA THR A 110 -24.05 5.21 3.29
C THR A 110 -22.74 5.94 3.50
N PHE A 111 -21.75 5.12 3.84
CA PHE A 111 -20.35 5.51 3.96
C PHE A 111 -19.82 5.77 2.53
N VAL A 112 -19.74 7.04 2.14
CA VAL A 112 -19.16 7.42 0.84
C VAL A 112 -17.65 7.45 0.99
N LEU A 113 -16.99 6.32 0.74
CA LEU A 113 -15.53 6.23 0.66
C LEU A 113 -15.05 6.57 -0.75
N SER A 114 -13.87 7.18 -0.85
CA SER A 114 -13.24 7.64 -2.09
C SER A 114 -12.78 6.49 -3.00
N ASP A 115 -12.74 6.74 -4.31
CA ASP A 115 -12.34 5.78 -5.36
C ASP A 115 -10.93 5.18 -5.18
N GLU A 116 -10.08 5.85 -4.41
CA GLU A 116 -8.72 5.40 -4.10
C GLU A 116 -8.71 4.23 -3.10
N LEU A 117 -9.66 4.20 -2.16
CA LEU A 117 -9.85 3.07 -1.25
C LEU A 117 -10.38 1.84 -1.99
N MET A 118 -11.22 1.99 -3.03
CA MET A 118 -11.70 0.83 -3.79
C MET A 118 -10.57 0.07 -4.51
N LYS A 119 -9.46 0.75 -4.88
CA LYS A 119 -8.31 0.09 -5.53
C LYS A 119 -7.46 -0.75 -4.57
N ALA A 120 -7.54 -0.47 -3.27
CA ALA A 120 -6.86 -1.19 -2.19
C ALA A 120 -7.54 -2.53 -1.82
N TYR A 121 -8.76 -2.78 -2.29
CA TYR A 121 -9.53 -3.98 -1.92
C TYR A 121 -9.36 -5.11 -2.94
N LYS A 122 -8.13 -5.58 -3.10
CA LYS A 122 -7.85 -6.79 -3.88
C LYS A 122 -7.76 -8.00 -2.96
N ILE A 123 -7.82 -9.19 -3.56
CA ILE A 123 -7.74 -10.49 -2.87
C ILE A 123 -6.48 -11.17 -3.39
N LYS A 124 -5.71 -11.78 -2.48
CA LYS A 124 -4.47 -12.50 -2.80
C LYS A 124 -4.45 -13.86 -2.11
N GLU A 125 -3.59 -14.75 -2.59
CA GLU A 125 -3.24 -15.96 -1.85
C GLU A 125 -2.49 -15.58 -0.56
N ALA A 126 -2.75 -16.32 0.52
CA ALA A 126 -2.11 -16.14 1.82
C ALA A 126 -0.63 -16.53 1.78
N ASP A 127 0.16 -15.96 2.69
CA ASP A 127 1.58 -16.27 2.82
C ASP A 127 1.77 -17.61 3.56
N GLU A 128 2.83 -18.37 3.25
CA GLU A 128 3.12 -19.70 3.84
C GLU A 128 3.03 -19.81 5.38
N PRO A 129 3.54 -18.86 6.20
CA PRO A 129 3.40 -18.97 7.65
C PRO A 129 1.94 -18.92 8.13
N GLU A 130 1.06 -18.24 7.41
CA GLU A 130 -0.36 -18.10 7.78
C GLU A 130 -1.17 -19.33 7.39
N LYS A 131 -0.82 -19.97 6.26
CA LYS A 131 -1.37 -21.27 5.86
C LYS A 131 -1.11 -22.33 6.92
N ILE A 132 0.10 -22.36 7.48
CA ILE A 132 0.50 -23.31 8.53
C ILE A 132 -0.30 -23.07 9.81
N ALA A 133 -0.46 -21.81 10.23
CA ALA A 133 -1.23 -21.45 11.43
C ALA A 133 -2.70 -21.88 11.31
N LYS A 134 -3.34 -21.67 10.15
CA LYS A 134 -4.72 -22.10 9.90
C LYS A 134 -4.88 -23.63 9.98
N LYS A 135 -3.92 -24.37 9.42
CA LYS A 135 -3.93 -25.84 9.47
C LYS A 135 -3.80 -26.38 10.89
N GLN A 136 -2.91 -25.79 11.69
CA GLN A 136 -2.74 -26.16 13.10
C GLN A 136 -4.01 -25.90 13.91
N GLU A 137 -4.68 -24.77 13.69
CA GLU A 137 -5.93 -24.43 14.39
C GLU A 137 -7.08 -25.40 14.09
N ASN A 138 -7.17 -25.91 12.86
CA ASN A 138 -8.17 -26.92 12.49
C ASN A 138 -7.88 -28.30 13.11
N ASP A 139 -6.62 -28.60 13.44
CA ASP A 139 -6.17 -29.87 14.01
C ASP A 139 -6.12 -29.85 15.57
N GLU A 140 -6.13 -28.68 16.21
CA GLU A 140 -6.18 -28.51 17.68
C GLU A 140 -7.58 -28.83 18.26
N ILE A 141 -7.88 -30.12 18.38
CA ILE A 141 -9.08 -30.63 19.07
C ILE A 141 -8.75 -30.83 20.57
N PRO A 142 -9.55 -30.30 21.53
CA PRO A 142 -9.35 -30.63 22.95
C PRO A 142 -9.72 -32.10 23.20
N SER A 143 -8.70 -32.95 23.30
CA SER A 143 -8.85 -34.36 23.67
C SER A 143 -9.25 -34.48 25.13
N ASN A 144 -10.52 -34.73 25.41
CA ASN A 144 -10.93 -35.41 26.62
C ASN A 144 -11.65 -36.71 26.25
N GLN A 145 -10.93 -37.81 26.45
CA GLN A 145 -11.41 -39.19 26.60
C GLN A 145 -11.84 -39.93 25.32
N GLU A 146 -10.87 -40.57 24.62
CA GLU A 146 -10.96 -41.94 24.08
C GLU A 146 -9.58 -42.37 23.50
N PRO A 147 -9.16 -43.64 23.63
CA PRO A 147 -7.82 -44.05 23.23
C PRO A 147 -7.72 -44.22 21.71
N ALA A 148 -6.64 -43.67 21.14
CA ALA A 148 -6.00 -44.06 19.88
C ALA A 148 -6.91 -44.24 18.65
N ARG A 149 -7.81 -43.29 18.35
CA ARG A 149 -8.14 -43.05 16.94
C ARG A 149 -6.92 -42.38 16.31
N LYS A 150 -6.38 -42.92 15.21
CA LYS A 150 -5.31 -42.27 14.45
C LYS A 150 -5.77 -40.84 14.15
N PHE A 151 -5.05 -39.84 14.69
CA PHE A 151 -5.32 -38.44 14.37
C PHE A 151 -5.06 -38.25 12.88
N ILE A 152 -6.13 -38.09 12.10
CA ILE A 152 -6.06 -37.73 10.69
C ILE A 152 -6.33 -36.24 10.61
N SER A 153 -5.43 -35.51 9.94
CA SER A 153 -5.55 -34.07 9.77
C SER A 153 -6.83 -33.72 9.02
N PHE A 154 -7.49 -32.65 9.45
CA PHE A 154 -8.73 -32.19 8.81
C PHE A 154 -8.48 -31.77 7.35
N SER A 155 -7.26 -31.36 7.02
CA SER A 155 -6.83 -30.95 5.68
C SER A 155 -7.14 -31.99 4.59
N ARG A 156 -7.11 -33.30 4.88
CA ARG A 156 -7.43 -34.34 3.88
C ARG A 156 -8.93 -34.44 3.61
N TYR A 157 -9.75 -34.24 4.64
CA TYR A 157 -11.20 -34.16 4.49
C TYR A 157 -11.62 -32.90 3.75
N GLU A 158 -10.86 -31.81 3.94
CA GLU A 158 -11.08 -30.53 3.26
C GLU A 158 -10.95 -30.65 1.75
N GLU A 159 -9.92 -31.34 1.24
CA GLU A 159 -9.72 -31.52 -0.20
C GLU A 159 -10.89 -32.28 -0.86
N VAL A 160 -11.28 -33.41 -0.27
CA VAL A 160 -12.41 -34.23 -0.75
C VAL A 160 -13.72 -33.46 -0.68
N ALA A 161 -13.95 -32.74 0.43
CA ALA A 161 -15.15 -31.94 0.61
C ALA A 161 -15.21 -30.74 -0.34
N MET A 162 -14.07 -30.08 -0.61
CA MET A 162 -13.98 -28.96 -1.54
C MET A 162 -14.33 -29.41 -2.96
N ASP A 163 -13.74 -30.51 -3.43
CA ASP A 163 -14.04 -31.02 -4.77
C ASP A 163 -15.53 -31.41 -4.89
N ARG A 164 -16.08 -32.06 -3.87
CA ARG A 164 -17.51 -32.41 -3.84
C ARG A 164 -18.41 -31.18 -3.80
N PHE A 165 -18.03 -30.15 -3.04
CA PHE A 165 -18.72 -28.88 -2.97
C PHE A 165 -18.78 -28.19 -4.33
N LEU A 166 -17.63 -28.02 -4.98
CA LEU A 166 -17.51 -27.36 -6.27
C LEU A 166 -18.31 -28.11 -7.35
N ASN A 167 -18.33 -29.44 -7.30
CA ASN A 167 -19.11 -30.29 -8.20
C ASN A 167 -20.63 -30.05 -8.04
N GLN A 168 -21.12 -30.04 -6.79
CA GLN A 168 -22.54 -29.87 -6.51
C GLN A 168 -23.07 -28.48 -6.87
N GLU A 169 -22.27 -27.43 -6.61
CA GLU A 169 -22.63 -26.04 -6.94
C GLU A 169 -22.31 -25.66 -8.39
N LYS A 170 -21.77 -26.59 -9.19
CA LYS A 170 -21.32 -26.36 -10.58
C LYS A 170 -20.28 -25.24 -10.71
N LEU A 171 -19.45 -25.05 -9.69
CA LEU A 171 -18.42 -24.02 -9.63
C LEU A 171 -17.05 -24.50 -10.11
N ASN A 172 -16.90 -25.79 -10.44
CA ASN A 172 -15.63 -26.41 -10.90
C ASN A 172 -14.96 -25.71 -12.08
N GLN A 173 -15.73 -25.06 -12.95
CA GLN A 173 -15.23 -24.46 -14.18
C GLN A 173 -14.66 -23.06 -13.95
N LEU A 174 -14.85 -22.49 -12.77
CA LEU A 174 -14.39 -21.15 -12.43
C LEU A 174 -13.01 -21.20 -11.77
N PRO A 175 -12.17 -20.18 -12.01
CA PRO A 175 -10.88 -20.09 -11.35
C PRO A 175 -11.09 -19.89 -9.84
N ILE A 176 -10.56 -20.83 -9.05
CA ILE A 176 -10.55 -20.78 -7.59
C ILE A 176 -9.18 -20.31 -7.10
N ILE A 177 -9.18 -19.30 -6.22
CA ILE A 177 -8.00 -18.92 -5.45
C ILE A 177 -8.08 -19.66 -4.12
N ARG A 178 -7.15 -20.57 -3.87
CA ARG A 178 -7.04 -21.29 -2.58
C ARG A 178 -6.36 -20.40 -1.55
N ASP A 179 -6.64 -20.65 -0.26
CA ASP A 179 -6.05 -19.91 0.87
C ASP A 179 -6.15 -18.39 0.67
N ALA A 180 -7.33 -17.89 0.32
CA ALA A 180 -7.52 -16.50 -0.04
C ALA A 180 -7.49 -15.58 1.18
N LYS A 181 -6.87 -14.42 1.04
CA LYS A 181 -6.75 -13.37 2.06
C LYS A 181 -7.04 -12.00 1.46
N PHE A 182 -7.59 -11.10 2.27
CA PHE A 182 -7.67 -9.67 1.92
C PHE A 182 -6.26 -9.05 1.86
N VAL A 183 -6.00 -8.23 0.85
CA VAL A 183 -4.67 -7.62 0.66
C VAL A 183 -4.37 -6.62 1.79
N THR A 184 -3.08 -6.41 2.04
CA THR A 184 -2.49 -5.63 3.13
C THR A 184 -3.09 -4.23 3.33
N GLU A 185 -3.51 -3.55 2.26
CA GLU A 185 -4.08 -2.20 2.36
C GLU A 185 -5.48 -2.19 3.04
N PHE A 186 -6.12 -3.36 3.18
CA PHE A 186 -7.33 -3.53 3.97
C PHE A 186 -7.07 -3.45 5.49
N HIS A 187 -5.83 -3.64 5.95
CA HIS A 187 -5.49 -3.69 7.39
C HIS A 187 -5.62 -2.32 8.07
N GLN A 188 -5.67 -1.21 7.30
CA GLN A 188 -5.82 0.15 7.84
C GLN A 188 -7.27 0.62 7.96
N ILE A 189 -8.25 -0.22 7.59
CA ILE A 189 -9.66 0.20 7.48
C ILE A 189 -10.51 -0.34 8.62
N ASP A 190 -10.15 -1.49 9.18
CA ASP A 190 -10.76 -1.95 10.42
C ASP A 190 -10.13 -1.21 11.61
N PRO A 191 -10.86 -0.32 12.30
CA PRO A 191 -10.31 0.43 13.43
C PRO A 191 -10.15 -0.44 14.69
N ILE A 192 -10.61 -1.69 14.66
CA ILE A 192 -10.68 -2.58 15.82
C ILE A 192 -9.59 -3.64 15.75
N SER A 193 -9.34 -4.26 14.59
CA SER A 193 -8.39 -5.36 14.47
C SER A 193 -7.70 -5.48 13.11
N GLU A 194 -6.38 -5.63 13.13
CA GLU A 194 -5.55 -5.95 11.97
C GLU A 194 -5.62 -7.44 11.58
N TYR A 195 -6.33 -8.28 12.35
CA TYR A 195 -6.51 -9.68 11.99
C TYR A 195 -7.22 -9.80 10.64
N SER A 196 -6.63 -10.56 9.72
CA SER A 196 -7.17 -10.80 8.39
C SER A 196 -7.44 -12.30 8.23
N PRO A 197 -8.72 -12.71 8.16
CA PRO A 197 -9.07 -14.12 8.04
C PRO A 197 -8.58 -14.67 6.70
N VAL A 198 -8.05 -15.89 6.74
CA VAL A 198 -7.72 -16.68 5.55
C VAL A 198 -8.89 -17.61 5.28
N PHE A 199 -9.39 -17.59 4.04
CA PHE A 199 -10.48 -18.44 3.54
C PHE A 199 -9.91 -19.62 2.77
N ASP A 200 -10.55 -20.80 2.83
CA ASP A 200 -10.08 -21.99 2.11
C ASP A 200 -10.19 -21.82 0.59
N GLY A 201 -11.17 -21.03 0.14
CA GLY A 201 -11.35 -20.71 -1.26
C GLY A 201 -11.96 -19.35 -1.50
N TYR A 202 -11.68 -18.80 -2.67
CA TYR A 202 -12.33 -17.62 -3.22
C TYR A 202 -12.65 -17.82 -4.70
N ILE A 203 -13.88 -17.50 -5.08
CA ILE A 203 -14.35 -17.57 -6.46
C ILE A 203 -15.01 -16.26 -6.84
N LYS A 204 -14.56 -15.68 -7.95
CA LYS A 204 -15.17 -14.50 -8.56
C LYS A 204 -16.09 -14.91 -9.70
N THR A 205 -17.38 -14.65 -9.54
CA THR A 205 -18.38 -14.79 -10.62
C THR A 205 -18.68 -13.42 -11.23
N VAL A 206 -19.49 -13.39 -12.31
CA VAL A 206 -19.93 -12.14 -12.93
C VAL A 206 -20.82 -11.32 -11.99
N GLU A 207 -21.63 -11.99 -11.18
CA GLU A 207 -22.65 -11.36 -10.33
C GLU A 207 -22.25 -11.25 -8.87
N SER A 208 -21.38 -12.14 -8.39
CA SER A 208 -21.01 -12.24 -6.99
C SER A 208 -19.58 -12.72 -6.73
N GLU A 209 -19.07 -12.37 -5.56
CA GLU A 209 -17.81 -12.85 -5.04
C GLU A 209 -18.05 -13.79 -3.87
N ILE A 210 -17.54 -15.02 -3.97
CA ILE A 210 -17.85 -16.12 -3.06
C ILE A 210 -16.59 -16.44 -2.26
N PHE A 211 -16.66 -16.26 -0.96
CA PHE A 211 -15.63 -16.72 -0.02
C PHE A 211 -16.07 -18.08 0.52
N ILE A 212 -15.18 -19.07 0.51
CA ILE A 212 -15.49 -20.45 0.92
C ILE A 212 -14.66 -20.77 2.17
N GLU A 213 -15.33 -21.25 3.20
CA GLU A 213 -14.68 -21.77 4.42
C GLU A 213 -15.25 -23.16 4.72
N LEU A 214 -14.37 -24.14 4.86
CA LEU A 214 -14.67 -25.51 5.23
C LEU A 214 -14.36 -25.70 6.71
N LYS A 215 -15.34 -26.18 7.46
CA LYS A 215 -15.16 -26.51 8.88
C LYS A 215 -15.71 -27.89 9.20
N PRO A 216 -15.09 -28.62 10.13
CA PRO A 216 -15.74 -29.79 10.68
C PRO A 216 -17.05 -29.37 11.35
N LYS A 217 -18.03 -30.27 11.36
CA LYS A 217 -19.32 -30.06 12.04
C LYS A 217 -19.16 -30.20 13.57
N LEU A 218 -18.22 -29.45 14.14
CA LEU A 218 -17.87 -29.49 15.56
C LEU A 218 -17.96 -28.09 16.17
N ASN A 219 -18.53 -28.01 17.37
CA ASN A 219 -18.65 -26.75 18.10
C ASN A 219 -17.35 -26.44 18.84
N THR A 220 -16.40 -25.75 18.21
CA THR A 220 -15.24 -25.20 18.93
C THR A 220 -15.60 -23.85 19.56
N MET A 221 -15.06 -23.57 20.75
CA MET A 221 -15.41 -22.40 21.57
C MET A 221 -15.16 -21.06 20.86
N MET A 222 -14.28 -21.03 19.86
CA MET A 222 -13.88 -19.81 19.12
C MET A 222 -14.53 -19.69 17.73
N LEU A 223 -15.30 -20.70 17.29
CA LEU A 223 -15.81 -20.75 15.92
C LEU A 223 -16.83 -19.65 15.64
N ARG A 224 -17.65 -19.32 16.65
CA ARG A 224 -18.64 -18.25 16.57
C ARG A 224 -17.96 -16.90 16.32
N GLU A 225 -16.97 -16.57 17.12
CA GLU A 225 -16.19 -15.33 17.03
C GLU A 225 -15.49 -15.25 15.67
N ARG A 226 -14.95 -16.38 15.19
CA ARG A 226 -14.30 -16.46 13.88
C ARG A 226 -15.27 -16.23 12.73
N ILE A 227 -16.42 -16.91 12.73
CA ILE A 227 -17.47 -16.69 11.72
C ILE A 227 -17.92 -15.23 11.75
N TYR A 228 -18.11 -14.65 12.93
CA TYR A 228 -18.48 -13.24 13.08
C TYR A 228 -17.44 -12.31 12.46
N ILE A 229 -16.14 -12.52 12.74
CA ILE A 229 -15.06 -11.71 12.17
C ILE A 229 -15.03 -11.86 10.63
N MET A 230 -15.13 -13.08 10.11
CA MET A 230 -15.17 -13.34 8.67
C MET A 230 -16.33 -12.60 8.00
N LEU A 231 -17.54 -12.73 8.54
CA LEU A 231 -18.73 -12.08 8.03
C LEU A 231 -18.62 -10.55 8.10
N SER A 232 -18.07 -10.02 9.19
CA SER A 232 -17.82 -8.59 9.35
C SER A 232 -16.88 -8.07 8.26
N LYS A 233 -15.73 -8.72 8.04
CA LYS A 233 -14.77 -8.33 6.99
C LYS A 233 -15.39 -8.42 5.60
N ILE A 234 -16.15 -9.47 5.30
CA ILE A 234 -16.87 -9.61 4.03
C ILE A 234 -17.94 -8.52 3.87
N HIS A 235 -18.64 -8.15 4.95
CA HIS A 235 -19.63 -7.08 4.91
C HIS A 235 -18.99 -5.71 4.60
N TYR A 236 -17.85 -5.41 5.21
CA TYR A 236 -17.08 -4.21 4.86
C TYR A 236 -16.61 -4.26 3.40
N TYR A 237 -16.05 -5.39 2.96
CA TYR A 237 -15.64 -5.60 1.57
C TYR A 237 -16.80 -5.36 0.58
N ARG A 238 -17.96 -5.96 0.84
CA ARG A 238 -19.22 -5.79 0.09
C ARG A 238 -19.62 -4.32 0.00
N THR A 239 -19.54 -3.60 1.12
CA THR A 239 -19.96 -2.21 1.23
C THR A 239 -19.03 -1.28 0.46
N VAL A 240 -17.71 -1.46 0.60
CA VAL A 240 -16.74 -0.56 -0.03
C VAL A 240 -16.66 -0.77 -1.53
N ASN A 241 -16.61 -2.03 -1.98
CA ASN A 241 -16.49 -2.32 -3.40
C ASN A 241 -17.81 -2.30 -4.16
N ARG A 242 -18.93 -2.19 -3.44
CA ARG A 242 -20.30 -2.26 -4.02
C ARG A 242 -20.52 -3.53 -4.85
N VAL A 243 -19.85 -4.61 -4.48
CA VAL A 243 -19.98 -5.93 -5.11
C VAL A 243 -20.86 -6.83 -4.24
N ASN A 244 -21.58 -7.78 -4.83
CA ASN A 244 -22.29 -8.76 -4.04
C ASN A 244 -21.33 -9.82 -3.52
N ALA A 245 -20.91 -9.73 -2.27
CA ALA A 245 -19.98 -10.69 -1.64
C ALA A 245 -20.62 -11.42 -0.46
N PHE A 246 -20.36 -12.71 -0.36
CA PHE A 246 -20.89 -13.54 0.74
C PHE A 246 -19.95 -14.70 1.11
N LEU A 247 -20.12 -15.19 2.33
CA LEU A 247 -19.45 -16.37 2.86
C LEU A 247 -20.29 -17.61 2.56
N PHE A 248 -19.65 -18.63 2.02
CA PHE A 248 -20.16 -19.98 1.85
C PHE A 248 -19.48 -20.88 2.89
N LEU A 249 -20.18 -21.11 4.00
CA LEU A 249 -19.71 -21.99 5.07
C LEU A 249 -20.11 -23.43 4.75
N VAL A 250 -19.12 -24.27 4.51
CA VAL A 250 -19.29 -25.69 4.21
C VAL A 250 -18.96 -26.49 5.46
N LEU A 251 -19.98 -27.12 6.03
CA LEU A 251 -19.85 -27.95 7.22
C LEU A 251 -19.67 -29.40 6.81
N VAL A 252 -18.49 -29.94 7.10
CA VAL A 252 -18.13 -31.33 6.77
C VAL A 252 -18.52 -32.21 7.95
N SER A 253 -19.52 -33.08 7.73
CA SER A 253 -19.93 -34.07 8.72
C SER A 253 -19.16 -35.36 8.50
N ARG A 254 -18.45 -35.82 9.54
CA ARG A 254 -17.85 -37.15 9.56
C ARG A 254 -18.91 -38.20 9.94
N PRO A 255 -18.73 -39.48 9.58
CA PRO A 255 -19.66 -40.55 9.94
C PRO A 255 -19.91 -40.67 11.46
N ASP A 256 -18.88 -40.38 12.26
CA ASP A 256 -18.89 -40.46 13.73
C ASP A 256 -19.39 -39.18 14.43
N ASP A 257 -19.66 -38.10 13.70
CA ASP A 257 -20.04 -36.82 14.30
C ASP A 257 -21.51 -36.79 14.76
N ASP A 258 -21.76 -36.19 15.92
CA ASP A 258 -23.10 -36.08 16.50
C ASP A 258 -23.96 -35.07 15.70
N LYS A 259 -24.90 -35.61 14.92
CA LYS A 259 -25.35 -35.04 13.63
C LYS A 259 -26.16 -33.74 13.65
N ARG A 260 -26.50 -33.12 14.80
CA ARG A 260 -27.57 -32.07 14.80
C ARG A 260 -27.31 -30.80 15.60
N ARG A 261 -26.70 -30.85 16.79
CA ARG A 261 -26.70 -29.69 17.70
C ARG A 261 -25.94 -28.46 17.19
N PHE A 262 -24.90 -28.64 16.40
CA PHE A 262 -24.06 -27.52 15.97
C PHE A 262 -24.69 -26.69 14.84
N PHE A 263 -25.28 -27.36 13.85
CA PHE A 263 -25.87 -26.74 12.67
C PHE A 263 -27.02 -25.79 13.04
N ASP A 264 -27.92 -26.26 13.90
CA ASP A 264 -29.08 -25.49 14.35
C ASP A 264 -28.66 -24.23 15.12
N LYS A 265 -27.60 -24.33 15.92
CA LYS A 265 -27.07 -23.19 16.67
C LYS A 265 -26.51 -22.11 15.75
N VAL A 266 -25.68 -22.48 14.78
CA VAL A 266 -25.14 -21.52 13.80
C VAL A 266 -26.27 -20.87 12.99
N LEU A 267 -27.28 -21.63 12.58
CA LEU A 267 -28.45 -21.10 11.89
C LEU A 267 -29.17 -20.04 12.73
N THR A 268 -29.42 -20.31 14.02
CA THR A 268 -30.12 -19.36 14.90
C THR A 268 -29.29 -18.13 15.23
N GLU A 269 -27.99 -18.28 15.47
CA GLU A 269 -27.12 -17.16 15.86
C GLU A 269 -26.81 -16.21 14.70
N PHE A 270 -26.73 -16.75 13.48
CA PHE A 270 -26.39 -15.98 12.28
C PHE A 270 -27.57 -15.80 11.32
N GLU A 271 -28.81 -16.00 11.79
CA GLU A 271 -30.04 -15.74 11.03
C GLU A 271 -30.01 -14.39 10.30
N PRO A 272 -29.58 -13.26 10.92
CA PRO A 272 -29.53 -11.98 10.22
C PRO A 272 -28.54 -11.97 9.04
N ALA A 273 -27.42 -12.68 9.16
CA ALA A 273 -26.43 -12.77 8.08
C ALA A 273 -26.95 -13.63 6.91
N ILE A 274 -27.73 -14.67 7.22
CA ILE A 274 -28.39 -15.52 6.21
C ILE A 274 -29.47 -14.72 5.49
N ALA A 275 -30.33 -14.01 6.22
CA ALA A 275 -31.40 -13.21 5.65
C ALA A 275 -30.87 -12.07 4.75
N ASN A 276 -29.74 -11.46 5.11
CA ASN A 276 -29.08 -10.42 4.31
C ASN A 276 -28.23 -10.97 3.15
N GLY A 277 -28.20 -12.29 2.97
CA GLY A 277 -27.42 -12.98 1.94
C GLY A 277 -25.91 -12.85 2.12
N LEU A 278 -25.42 -12.54 3.33
CA LEU A 278 -24.00 -12.51 3.68
C LEU A 278 -23.44 -13.90 4.01
N LEU A 279 -24.29 -14.82 4.44
CA LEU A 279 -23.93 -16.19 4.80
C LEU A 279 -24.81 -17.19 4.06
N LYS A 280 -24.18 -18.18 3.43
CA LYS A 280 -24.81 -19.41 2.95
C LYS A 280 -24.16 -20.58 3.64
N ILE A 281 -24.96 -21.52 4.15
CA ILE A 281 -24.47 -22.70 4.86
C ILE A 281 -24.87 -23.93 4.06
N LYS A 282 -23.93 -24.85 3.87
CA LYS A 282 -24.21 -26.16 3.28
C LYS A 282 -23.50 -27.25 4.04
N GLU A 283 -24.17 -28.38 4.18
CA GLU A 283 -23.61 -29.57 4.79
C GLU A 283 -23.13 -30.54 3.72
N ILE A 284 -21.94 -31.10 3.92
CA ILE A 284 -21.38 -32.18 3.11
C ILE A 284 -21.09 -33.35 4.04
N GLU A 285 -21.80 -34.45 3.80
CA GLU A 285 -21.58 -35.72 4.51
C GLU A 285 -20.52 -36.54 3.78
N ILE A 286 -19.44 -36.88 4.48
CA ILE A 286 -18.41 -37.80 3.97
C ILE A 286 -18.92 -39.23 4.11
N THR A 287 -18.90 -39.99 3.02
CA THR A 287 -19.33 -41.39 3.02
C THR A 287 -18.33 -42.28 3.75
N GLU A 288 -18.78 -43.45 4.24
CA GLU A 288 -17.90 -44.41 4.92
C GLU A 288 -16.75 -44.88 4.01
N GLU A 289 -17.03 -45.08 2.71
CA GLU A 289 -16.01 -45.45 1.71
C GLU A 289 -14.94 -44.37 1.51
N GLU A 290 -15.34 -43.09 1.49
CA GLU A 290 -14.42 -41.94 1.40
C GLU A 290 -13.61 -41.82 2.69
N ASN A 291 -14.24 -42.00 3.84
CA ASN A 291 -13.56 -41.99 5.13
C ASN A 291 -12.49 -43.07 5.20
N GLU A 292 -12.79 -44.30 4.76
CA GLU A 292 -11.80 -45.38 4.70
C GLU A 292 -10.62 -45.09 3.77
N LYS A 293 -10.86 -44.42 2.63
CA LYS A 293 -9.78 -44.01 1.71
C LYS A 293 -8.87 -42.96 2.37
N ILE A 294 -9.46 -41.95 3.00
CA ILE A 294 -8.74 -40.89 3.70
C ILE A 294 -7.92 -41.44 4.89
N ILE A 295 -8.41 -42.50 5.55
CA ILE A 295 -7.72 -43.22 6.63
C ILE A 295 -6.55 -44.09 6.12
N LYS A 296 -6.63 -44.60 4.89
CA LYS A 296 -5.65 -45.54 4.31
C LYS A 296 -4.50 -44.85 3.58
N GLU A 297 -4.72 -43.67 2.99
CA GLU A 297 -3.68 -42.75 2.49
C GLU A 297 -2.93 -42.05 3.63
#